data_AF-A0A7V1CLG3-F1
#
_entry.id   AF-A0A7V1CLG3-F1
#
_cell.length_a   1.000
_cell.length_b   1.000
_cell.length_c   1.000
_cell.angle_alpha   90.00
_cell.angle_beta   90.00
_cell.angle_gamma   90.00
#
_symmetry.space_group_name_H-M   'P 1'
#
loop_
_entity.id
_entity.type
_entity.pdbx_description
1 polymer ?
#
loop_
_entity_poly.entity_id
_entity_poly.type
_entity_poly.pdbx_seq_one_letter_code
_entity_poly.pdbx_strand_id
1 'polypeptide(L)'
;MAKRQIEDKYISLVFIISIKLAIFVMASAALVSSIAALITLLILIFDLVGFAVARDFLDLVLGLEEKPAVLELLDIVEFALLTVMLLIFAFGLNSIFMQRHYKVTAFKIVDIDQLKRYLTGTIVTLFGTAFLERVFAREPELLLSGVGLGVFILALVAYIYVLIRYAEPEEEKQEESSE
;
A
#
# COMPACT_ATOMS: atom_id res chain seq x y z
N MET A 1 -13.88 3.89 47.42
CA MET A 1 -12.81 3.45 46.48
C MET A 1 -13.28 2.47 45.41
N ALA A 2 -14.13 1.48 45.71
CA ALA A 2 -14.58 0.48 44.72
C ALA A 2 -15.34 1.04 43.50
N LYS A 3 -16.14 2.11 43.66
CA LYS A 3 -16.93 2.70 42.56
C LYS A 3 -16.06 3.29 41.43
N ARG A 4 -14.95 3.94 41.76
CA ARG A 4 -14.00 4.52 40.77
C ARG A 4 -13.29 3.44 39.95
N GLN A 5 -12.86 2.34 40.60
CA GLN A 5 -12.24 1.22 39.90
C GLN A 5 -13.17 0.54 38.88
N ILE A 6 -14.48 0.55 39.13
CA ILE A 6 -15.47 -0.01 38.23
C ILE A 6 -15.65 0.92 37.02
N GLU A 7 -15.78 2.24 37.24
CA GLU A 7 -15.87 3.25 36.16
C GLU A 7 -14.64 3.22 35.24
N ASP A 8 -13.43 3.17 35.79
CA ASP A 8 -12.19 3.09 35.00
C ASP A 8 -12.12 1.81 34.13
N LYS A 9 -12.62 0.69 34.67
CA LYS A 9 -12.69 -0.58 33.94
C LYS A 9 -13.69 -0.54 32.78
N TYR A 10 -14.83 0.13 32.95
CA TYR A 10 -15.80 0.32 31.88
C TYR A 10 -15.26 1.24 30.77
N ILE A 11 -14.58 2.33 31.13
CA ILE A 11 -13.99 3.26 30.16
C ILE A 11 -12.94 2.55 29.32
N SER A 12 -12.05 1.77 29.95
CA SER A 12 -11.04 0.97 29.24
C SER A 12 -11.66 -0.08 28.33
N LEU A 13 -12.71 -0.77 28.78
CA LEU A 13 -13.38 -1.81 28.00
C LEU A 13 -14.12 -1.24 26.77
N VAL A 14 -14.81 -0.11 26.93
CA VAL A 14 -15.45 0.60 25.81
C VAL A 14 -14.40 1.06 24.80
N PHE A 15 -13.29 1.64 25.27
CA PHE A 15 -12.20 2.08 24.42
C PHE A 15 -11.59 0.94 23.58
N ILE A 16 -11.31 -0.22 24.21
CA ILE A 16 -10.77 -1.39 23.51
C ILE A 16 -11.76 -1.93 22.47
N ILE A 17 -13.06 -1.99 22.80
CA ILE A 17 -14.09 -2.46 21.87
C ILE A 17 -14.21 -1.51 20.68
N SER A 18 -14.22 -0.20 20.90
CA SER A 18 -14.27 0.80 19.84
C SER A 18 -13.09 0.70 18.88
N ILE A 19 -11.88 0.51 19.41
CA ILE A 19 -10.67 0.31 18.60
C ILE A 19 -10.77 -0.96 17.76
N LYS A 20 -11.15 -2.09 18.36
CA LYS A 20 -11.31 -3.36 17.63
C LYS A 20 -12.36 -3.27 16.53
N LEU A 21 -13.48 -2.60 16.80
CA LEU A 21 -14.54 -2.40 15.82
C LEU A 21 -14.08 -1.53 14.65
N ALA A 22 -13.42 -0.40 14.92
CA ALA A 22 -12.92 0.50 13.89
C ALA A 22 -11.95 -0.22 12.93
N ILE A 23 -11.06 -1.03 13.49
CA ILE A 23 -10.04 -1.75 12.72
C ILE A 23 -10.66 -2.87 11.89
N PHE A 24 -11.65 -3.58 12.45
CA PHE A 24 -12.40 -4.58 11.71
C PHE A 24 -13.10 -3.96 10.49
N VAL A 25 -13.75 -2.80 10.67
CA VAL A 25 -14.39 -2.06 9.58
C VAL A 25 -13.36 -1.65 8.52
N MET A 26 -12.23 -1.04 8.92
CA MET A 26 -11.18 -0.64 7.98
C MET A 26 -10.58 -1.83 7.21
N ALA A 27 -10.28 -2.94 7.88
CA ALA A 27 -9.72 -4.13 7.25
C ALA A 27 -10.72 -4.75 6.24
N SER A 28 -12.00 -4.83 6.60
CA SER A 28 -13.04 -5.33 5.69
C SER A 28 -13.25 -4.43 4.47
N ALA A 29 -13.25 -3.10 4.66
CA ALA A 29 -13.33 -2.14 3.55
C ALA A 29 -12.13 -2.25 2.62
N ALA A 30 -10.91 -2.39 3.18
CA ALA A 30 -9.70 -2.59 2.40
C ALA A 30 -9.70 -3.89 1.60
N LEU A 31 -10.22 -4.99 2.17
CA LEU A 31 -10.40 -6.26 1.43
C LEU A 31 -11.37 -6.10 0.27
N VAL A 32 -12.54 -5.50 0.50
CA VAL A 32 -13.53 -5.26 -0.56
C VAL A 32 -12.94 -4.40 -1.66
N SER A 33 -12.23 -3.34 -1.30
CA SER A 33 -11.59 -2.46 -2.27
C SER A 33 -10.42 -3.13 -3.01
N SER A 34 -9.68 -4.04 -2.38
CA SER A 34 -8.64 -4.84 -3.05
C SER A 34 -9.25 -5.79 -4.09
N ILE A 35 -10.38 -6.43 -3.77
CA ILE A 35 -11.12 -7.27 -4.73
C ILE A 35 -11.64 -6.43 -5.89
N ALA A 36 -12.22 -5.26 -5.61
CA ALA A 36 -12.67 -4.35 -6.65
C ALA A 36 -11.50 -3.92 -7.57
N ALA A 37 -10.36 -3.55 -6.98
CA ALA A 37 -9.16 -3.17 -7.73
C ALA A 37 -8.63 -4.33 -8.59
N LEU A 38 -8.66 -5.56 -8.08
CA LEU A 38 -8.30 -6.76 -8.84
C LEU A 38 -9.22 -6.96 -10.05
N ILE A 39 -10.53 -6.76 -9.88
CA ILE A 39 -11.50 -6.87 -10.98
C ILE A 39 -11.21 -5.79 -12.03
N THR A 40 -10.99 -4.54 -11.61
CA THR A 40 -10.63 -3.45 -12.53
C THR A 40 -9.31 -3.73 -13.25
N LEU A 41 -8.30 -4.27 -12.57
CA LEU A 41 -7.03 -4.68 -13.17
C LEU A 41 -7.26 -5.75 -14.25
N LEU A 42 -8.10 -6.75 -13.99
CA LEU A 42 -8.45 -7.75 -14.99
C LEU A 42 -9.13 -7.12 -16.21
N ILE A 43 -10.08 -6.20 -16.00
CA ILE A 43 -10.74 -5.46 -17.08
C ILE A 43 -9.70 -4.69 -17.91
N LEU A 44 -8.79 -3.96 -17.27
CA LEU A 44 -7.72 -3.21 -17.95
C LEU A 44 -6.83 -4.12 -18.82
N ILE A 45 -6.46 -5.31 -18.32
CA ILE A 45 -5.67 -6.28 -19.07
C ILE A 45 -6.46 -6.82 -20.27
N PHE A 46 -7.75 -7.13 -20.07
CA PHE A 46 -8.63 -7.59 -21.14
C PHE A 46 -8.83 -6.51 -22.19
N ASP A 47 -8.98 -5.24 -21.79
CA ASP A 47 -9.10 -4.12 -22.70
C ASP A 47 -7.81 -3.94 -23.49
N LEU A 48 -6.63 -4.00 -22.87
CA LEU A 48 -5.35 -3.89 -23.58
C LEU A 48 -5.20 -4.97 -24.67
N VAL A 49 -5.54 -6.23 -24.33
CA VAL A 49 -5.46 -7.36 -25.27
C VAL A 49 -6.56 -7.32 -26.33
N GLY A 50 -7.78 -6.92 -25.94
CA GLY A 50 -8.94 -6.84 -26.83
C GLY A 50 -8.90 -5.66 -27.79
N PHE A 51 -8.44 -4.49 -27.32
CA PHE A 51 -8.26 -3.31 -28.17
C PHE A 51 -7.08 -3.48 -29.13
N ALA A 52 -6.01 -4.20 -28.79
CA ALA A 52 -4.88 -4.40 -29.71
C ALA A 52 -5.30 -4.96 -31.08
N VAL A 53 -6.31 -5.85 -31.12
CA VAL A 53 -6.83 -6.43 -32.37
C VAL A 53 -7.78 -5.48 -33.11
N ALA A 54 -8.50 -4.60 -32.39
CA ALA A 54 -9.42 -3.62 -32.97
C ALA A 54 -8.72 -2.33 -33.42
N ARG A 55 -7.60 -1.93 -32.78
CA ARG A 55 -6.82 -0.72 -33.08
C ARG A 55 -6.12 -0.79 -34.42
N ASP A 56 -5.53 -1.94 -34.78
CA ASP A 56 -4.91 -2.14 -36.10
C ASP A 56 -5.90 -1.85 -37.25
N PHE A 57 -7.20 -2.12 -37.04
CA PHE A 57 -8.25 -1.83 -38.02
C PHE A 57 -8.75 -0.38 -37.96
N LEU A 58 -8.86 0.21 -36.77
CA LEU A 58 -9.44 1.54 -36.59
C LEU A 58 -8.42 2.65 -36.89
N ASP A 59 -7.15 2.44 -36.56
CA ASP A 59 -6.06 3.40 -36.79
C ASP A 59 -5.75 3.52 -38.29
N LEU A 60 -5.88 2.42 -39.03
CA LEU A 60 -5.82 2.39 -40.50
C LEU A 60 -6.95 3.20 -41.17
N VAL A 61 -8.09 3.40 -40.48
CA VAL A 61 -9.30 4.03 -41.04
C VAL A 61 -9.49 5.48 -40.55
N LEU A 62 -9.13 5.80 -39.31
CA LEU A 62 -9.49 7.08 -38.67
C LEU A 62 -8.31 7.97 -38.26
N GLY A 63 -7.06 7.46 -38.27
CA GLY A 63 -5.86 8.26 -37.98
C GLY A 63 -5.95 9.06 -36.67
N LEU A 64 -6.37 8.40 -35.58
CA LEU A 64 -6.54 9.04 -34.29
C LEU A 64 -5.21 9.08 -33.52
N GLU A 65 -4.93 10.22 -32.88
CA GLU A 65 -3.75 10.42 -32.07
C GLU A 65 -3.88 9.61 -30.76
N GLU A 66 -3.15 8.49 -30.67
CA GLU A 66 -3.32 7.48 -29.62
C GLU A 66 -2.54 7.80 -28.32
N LYS A 67 -3.08 7.36 -27.18
CA LYS A 67 -2.31 7.23 -25.92
C LYS A 67 -1.26 6.13 -26.16
N PRO A 68 0.05 6.40 -26.00
CA PRO A 68 1.10 5.40 -26.22
C PRO A 68 0.84 4.12 -25.42
N ALA A 69 1.02 2.95 -26.03
CA ALA A 69 0.88 1.65 -25.35
C ALA A 69 1.72 1.53 -24.06
N VAL A 70 2.83 2.28 -23.97
CA VAL A 70 3.66 2.38 -22.77
C VAL A 70 2.91 3.01 -21.60
N LEU A 71 2.06 4.01 -21.83
CA LEU A 71 1.27 4.64 -20.78
C LEU A 71 0.14 3.72 -20.30
N GLU A 72 -0.51 2.97 -21.20
CA GLU A 72 -1.54 1.99 -20.82
C GLU A 72 -0.95 0.85 -19.99
N LEU A 73 0.26 0.40 -20.33
CA LEU A 73 0.98 -0.57 -19.50
C LEU A 73 1.29 -0.01 -18.12
N LEU A 74 1.60 1.29 -18.02
CA LEU A 74 1.92 1.94 -16.77
C LEU A 74 0.68 2.10 -15.87
N ASP A 75 -0.48 2.40 -16.45
CA ASP A 75 -1.78 2.39 -15.75
C ASP A 75 -2.05 1.01 -15.14
N ILE A 76 -1.78 -0.08 -15.88
CA ILE A 76 -1.95 -1.46 -15.39
C ILE A 76 -1.00 -1.73 -14.22
N VAL A 77 0.27 -1.32 -14.33
CA VAL A 77 1.26 -1.48 -13.26
C VAL A 77 0.82 -0.72 -12.01
N GLU A 78 0.34 0.52 -12.16
CA GLU A 78 -0.16 1.31 -11.05
C GLU A 78 -1.36 0.66 -10.37
N PHE A 79 -2.34 0.18 -11.15
CA PHE A 79 -3.50 -0.54 -10.60
C PHE A 79 -3.12 -1.84 -9.90
N ALA A 80 -2.13 -2.56 -10.42
CA ALA A 80 -1.62 -3.78 -9.81
C ALA A 80 -0.94 -3.48 -8.46
N LEU A 81 -0.11 -2.43 -8.41
CA LEU A 81 0.51 -1.96 -7.17
C LEU A 81 -0.52 -1.53 -6.13
N LEU A 82 -1.55 -0.78 -6.55
CA LEU A 82 -2.65 -0.37 -5.68
C LEU A 82 -3.41 -1.58 -5.12
N THR A 83 -3.69 -2.58 -5.95
CA THR A 83 -4.36 -3.83 -5.54
C THR A 83 -3.58 -4.54 -4.44
N VAL A 84 -2.27 -4.71 -4.64
CA VAL A 84 -1.37 -5.35 -3.65
C VAL A 84 -1.23 -4.48 -2.39
N MET A 85 -1.17 -3.16 -2.53
CA MET A 85 -1.09 -2.24 -1.40
C MET A 85 -2.30 -2.36 -0.47
N LEU A 86 -3.50 -2.39 -1.04
CA LEU A 86 -4.74 -2.59 -0.29
C LEU A 86 -4.79 -3.96 0.38
N LEU A 87 -4.27 -4.99 -0.29
CA LEU A 87 -4.20 -6.34 0.25
C LEU A 87 -3.26 -6.42 1.46
N ILE A 88 -2.06 -5.83 1.34
CA ILE A 88 -1.08 -5.72 2.43
C ILE A 88 -1.71 -4.97 3.61
N PHE A 89 -2.40 -3.86 3.34
CA PHE A 89 -3.06 -3.07 4.38
C PHE A 89 -4.17 -3.87 5.09
N ALA A 90 -5.05 -4.53 4.33
CA ALA A 90 -6.10 -5.37 4.87
C ALA A 90 -5.58 -6.49 5.78
N PHE A 91 -4.61 -7.28 5.28
CA PHE A 91 -4.03 -8.37 6.07
C PHE A 91 -3.16 -7.87 7.22
N GLY A 92 -2.46 -6.77 7.02
CA GLY A 92 -1.65 -6.12 8.03
C GLY A 92 -2.48 -5.69 9.23
N LEU A 93 -3.53 -4.88 9.00
CA LEU A 93 -4.46 -4.46 10.04
C LEU A 93 -5.11 -5.66 10.73
N ASN A 94 -5.51 -6.67 9.97
CA ASN A 94 -6.13 -7.86 10.57
C ASN A 94 -5.13 -8.66 11.43
N SER A 95 -3.89 -8.84 10.98
CA SER A 95 -2.84 -9.59 11.70
C SER A 95 -2.50 -8.94 13.04
N ILE A 96 -2.27 -7.62 13.04
CA ILE A 96 -1.83 -6.86 14.22
C ILE A 96 -2.90 -6.85 15.30
N PHE A 97 -4.17 -6.72 14.93
CA PHE A 97 -5.22 -6.41 15.90
C PHE A 97 -6.10 -7.60 16.27
N MET A 98 -6.20 -8.64 15.43
CA MET A 98 -6.98 -9.83 15.78
C MET A 98 -6.18 -10.88 16.58
N GLN A 99 -4.86 -10.70 16.78
CA GLN A 99 -3.95 -11.73 17.35
C GLN A 99 -4.07 -13.11 16.69
N ARG A 100 -4.75 -13.20 15.54
CA ARG A 100 -4.80 -14.41 14.74
C ARG A 100 -3.52 -14.45 13.94
N HIS A 101 -2.58 -15.26 14.40
CA HIS A 101 -1.51 -15.77 13.56
C HIS A 101 -2.14 -16.64 12.46
N TYR A 102 -2.67 -16.00 11.43
CA TYR A 102 -2.95 -16.68 10.18
C TYR A 102 -1.58 -17.12 9.64
N LYS A 103 -1.28 -18.43 9.73
CA LYS A 103 -0.18 -19.06 9.01
C LYS A 103 -0.52 -19.03 7.52
N VAL A 104 -0.41 -17.86 6.89
CA VAL A 104 -0.40 -17.77 5.42
C VAL A 104 1.06 -17.93 5.03
N THR A 105 1.41 -19.09 4.45
CA THR A 105 2.80 -19.53 4.20
C THR A 105 3.63 -18.57 3.32
N ALA A 106 2.99 -17.59 2.66
CA ALA A 106 3.65 -16.62 1.80
C ALA A 106 3.94 -15.24 2.43
N PHE A 107 3.19 -14.81 3.47
CA PHE A 107 3.35 -13.47 4.07
C PHE A 107 3.08 -13.52 5.58
N LYS A 108 4.10 -13.86 6.36
CA LYS A 108 4.03 -13.80 7.83
C LYS A 108 4.32 -12.36 8.27
N ILE A 109 3.28 -11.53 8.34
CA ILE A 109 3.41 -10.18 8.93
C ILE A 109 3.40 -10.36 10.45
N VAL A 110 4.61 -10.46 11.02
CA VAL A 110 4.83 -10.69 12.46
C VAL A 110 4.69 -9.39 13.26
N ASP A 111 4.93 -8.24 12.62
CA ASP A 111 5.04 -6.94 13.31
C ASP A 111 4.45 -5.75 12.51
N ILE A 112 3.97 -4.74 13.24
CA ILE A 112 3.53 -3.44 12.76
C ILE A 112 4.59 -2.79 11.87
N ASP A 113 5.87 -2.92 12.24
CA ASP A 113 6.95 -2.24 11.53
C ASP A 113 7.27 -2.86 10.17
N GLN A 114 7.06 -4.18 10.03
CA GLN A 114 7.14 -4.83 8.71
C GLN A 114 6.00 -4.40 7.80
N LEU A 115 4.78 -4.27 8.34
CA LEU A 115 3.64 -3.74 7.58
C LEU A 115 3.91 -2.31 7.10
N LYS A 116 4.37 -1.43 7.99
CA LYS A 116 4.74 -0.06 7.64
C LYS A 116 5.79 -0.04 6.54
N ARG A 117 6.83 -0.88 6.62
CA ARG A 117 7.89 -0.94 5.62
C ARG A 117 7.37 -1.36 4.25
N TYR A 118 6.54 -2.41 4.17
CA TYR A 118 5.94 -2.85 2.91
C TYR A 118 5.01 -1.79 2.33
N LEU A 119 4.19 -1.15 3.16
CA LEU A 119 3.29 -0.09 2.71
C LEU A 119 4.09 1.10 2.15
N THR A 120 5.15 1.50 2.86
CA THR A 120 5.98 2.63 2.45
C THR A 120 6.70 2.36 1.14
N GLY A 121 7.29 1.17 0.98
CA GLY A 121 7.92 0.75 -0.28
C GLY A 121 6.93 0.76 -1.45
N THR A 122 5.74 0.21 -1.27
CA THR A 122 4.71 0.19 -2.32
C THR A 122 4.22 1.61 -2.67
N ILE A 123 4.04 2.49 -1.68
CA ILE A 123 3.67 3.89 -1.91
C ILE A 123 4.74 4.61 -2.74
N VAL A 124 6.03 4.43 -2.42
CA VAL A 124 7.12 5.03 -3.20
C VAL A 124 7.09 4.53 -4.63
N THR A 125 6.89 3.22 -4.85
CA THR A 125 6.78 2.64 -6.19
C THR A 125 5.60 3.23 -6.95
N LEU A 126 4.42 3.36 -6.32
CA LEU A 126 3.21 3.92 -6.95
C LEU A 126 3.43 5.38 -7.38
N PHE A 127 4.03 6.21 -6.53
CA PHE A 127 4.38 7.57 -6.90
C PHE A 127 5.45 7.63 -8.01
N GLY A 128 6.42 6.71 -7.99
CA GLY A 128 7.42 6.58 -9.04
C GLY A 128 6.83 6.23 -10.40
N THR A 129 5.89 5.28 -10.45
CA THR A 129 5.21 4.89 -11.69
C THR A 129 4.30 6.00 -12.22
N ALA A 130 3.55 6.68 -11.34
CA ALA A 130 2.71 7.81 -11.74
C ALA A 130 3.55 8.97 -12.32
N PHE A 131 4.73 9.25 -11.75
CA PHE A 131 5.64 10.24 -12.32
C PHE A 131 6.19 9.81 -13.68
N LEU A 132 6.54 8.54 -13.83
CA LEU A 132 7.02 7.99 -15.09
C LEU A 132 5.95 8.14 -16.19
N GLU A 133 4.66 8.03 -15.85
CA GLU A 133 3.55 8.23 -16.79
C GLU A 133 3.56 9.65 -17.33
N ARG A 134 3.68 10.65 -16.45
CA ARG A 134 3.76 12.05 -16.84
C ARG A 134 4.96 12.33 -17.74
N VAL A 135 6.12 11.75 -17.43
CA VAL A 135 7.34 11.88 -18.24
C VAL A 135 7.10 11.38 -19.67
N PHE A 136 6.49 10.19 -19.80
CA PHE A 136 6.18 9.63 -21.11
C PHE A 136 5.04 10.38 -21.83
N ALA A 137 4.10 10.97 -21.08
CA ALA A 137 3.03 11.81 -21.61
C ALA A 137 3.51 13.21 -22.06
N ARG A 138 4.79 13.56 -21.84
CA ARG A 138 5.41 14.85 -22.21
C ARG A 138 4.68 16.07 -21.66
N GLU A 139 4.24 16.00 -20.41
CA GLU A 139 3.56 17.13 -19.76
C GLU A 139 4.46 18.38 -19.65
N PRO A 140 3.91 19.60 -19.74
CA PRO A 140 4.70 20.83 -19.73
C PRO A 140 5.34 21.15 -18.36
N GLU A 141 4.81 20.61 -17.26
CA GLU A 141 5.23 20.93 -15.88
C GLU A 141 6.08 19.82 -15.21
N LEU A 142 6.83 19.07 -16.02
CA LEU A 142 7.61 17.91 -15.55
C LEU A 142 8.67 18.26 -14.50
N LEU A 143 9.35 19.41 -14.64
CA LEU A 143 10.39 19.82 -13.69
C LEU A 143 9.80 20.15 -12.32
N LEU A 144 8.68 20.87 -12.27
CA LEU A 144 8.05 21.26 -11.02
C LEU A 144 7.45 20.04 -10.30
N SER A 145 6.76 19.17 -11.06
CA SER A 145 6.20 17.94 -10.48
C SER A 145 7.27 16.95 -10.05
N GLY A 146 8.35 16.80 -10.83
CA GLY A 146 9.47 15.91 -10.52
C GLY A 146 10.27 16.34 -9.30
N VAL A 147 10.49 17.65 -9.12
CA VAL A 147 11.12 18.18 -7.91
C VAL A 147 10.22 17.96 -6.69
N GLY A 148 8.91 18.20 -6.81
CA GLY A 148 7.95 17.93 -5.72
C GLY A 148 7.95 16.46 -5.31
N LEU A 149 7.92 15.55 -6.28
CA LEU A 149 7.96 14.10 -6.04
C LEU A 149 9.30 13.66 -5.42
N GLY A 150 10.42 14.19 -5.92
CA GLY A 150 11.75 13.91 -5.39
C GLY A 150 11.92 14.35 -3.94
N VAL A 151 11.42 15.53 -3.57
CA VAL A 151 11.41 16.02 -2.19
C VAL A 151 10.56 15.11 -1.30
N PHE A 152 9.39 14.70 -1.76
CA PHE A 152 8.51 13.79 -1.01
C PHE A 152 9.17 12.43 -0.76
N ILE A 153 9.75 11.81 -1.81
CA ILE A 153 10.43 10.51 -1.69
C ILE A 153 11.64 10.63 -0.75
N LEU A 154 12.45 11.70 -0.86
CA LEU A 154 13.58 11.94 0.03
C LEU A 154 13.15 12.09 1.49
N ALA A 155 12.07 12.82 1.76
CA ALA A 155 11.52 12.97 3.11
C ALA A 155 11.07 11.62 3.69
N LEU A 156 10.45 10.79 2.86
CA LEU A 156 9.99 9.45 3.25
C LEU A 156 11.16 8.50 3.53
N VAL A 157 12.18 8.50 2.67
CA VAL A 157 13.40 7.71 2.85
C VAL A 157 14.16 8.15 4.10
N ALA A 158 14.28 9.46 4.34
CA ALA A 158 14.89 9.99 5.55
C ALA A 158 14.13 9.56 6.82
N TYR A 159 12.80 9.62 6.79
CA TYR A 159 11.96 9.14 7.89
C TYR A 159 12.17 7.64 8.16
N ILE A 160 12.18 6.80 7.12
CA ILE A 160 12.45 5.36 7.27
C ILE A 160 13.86 5.14 7.83
N TYR A 161 14.86 5.85 7.33
CA TYR A 161 16.24 5.71 7.78
C TYR A 161 16.38 6.01 9.27
N VAL A 162 15.74 7.09 9.73
CA VAL A 162 15.64 7.43 11.15
C VAL A 162 14.91 6.32 11.91
N LEU A 163 13.74 5.89 11.45
CA LEU A 163 12.96 4.83 12.09
C LEU A 163 13.75 3.53 12.29
N ILE A 164 14.51 3.10 11.28
CA ILE A 164 15.36 1.90 11.36
C ILE A 164 16.48 2.07 12.38
N ARG A 165 17.14 3.24 12.38
CA ARG A 165 18.23 3.56 13.31
C ARG A 165 17.79 3.60 14.78
N TYR A 166 16.53 3.92 15.05
CA TYR A 166 15.97 3.97 16.40
C TYR A 166 15.30 2.64 16.84
N ALA A 167 15.22 1.64 15.95
CA ALA A 167 14.60 0.34 16.24
C ALA A 167 15.56 -0.71 16.84
N GLU A 168 16.87 -0.41 16.96
CA GLU A 168 17.82 -1.17 17.78
C GLU A 168 18.26 -0.27 18.93
N PRO A 169 18.01 -0.62 20.20
CA PRO A 169 18.71 -1.75 20.86
C PRO A 169 17.90 -2.48 21.96
N GLU A 170 17.97 -3.82 22.09
CA GLU A 170 17.83 -4.58 23.38
C GLU A 170 18.12 -6.11 23.28
N GLU A 171 18.73 -6.65 22.21
CA GLU A 171 19.06 -8.09 22.18
C GLU A 171 20.43 -8.46 22.78
N GLU A 172 21.25 -7.52 23.24
CA GLU A 172 22.65 -7.79 23.62
C GLU A 172 22.92 -7.89 25.15
N LYS A 173 21.91 -8.15 26.00
CA LYS A 173 22.11 -8.20 27.48
C LYS A 173 21.61 -9.44 28.22
N GLN A 174 21.34 -10.56 27.55
CA GLN A 174 20.95 -11.80 28.25
C GLN A 174 21.91 -12.98 28.11
N GLU A 175 22.94 -12.92 27.26
CA GLU A 175 23.89 -14.03 27.12
C GLU A 175 25.12 -13.94 28.07
N GLU A 176 25.43 -12.77 28.64
CA GLU A 176 26.65 -12.59 29.47
C GLU A 176 26.45 -12.85 30.98
N SER A 177 25.25 -13.23 31.43
CA SER A 177 24.97 -13.56 32.85
C SER A 177 24.91 -15.07 33.14
N SER A 178 25.24 -15.92 32.18
CA SER A 178 25.26 -17.37 32.36
C SER A 178 26.66 -18.01 32.21
N GLU A 179 27.73 -17.20 32.19
CA GLU A 179 29.09 -17.69 32.48
C GLU A 179 29.33 -17.84 33.98
#